data_AF-A0A1Q5T495-F1
#
_entry.id   AF-A0A1Q5T495-F1
#
_cell.length_a   1.000
_cell.length_b   1.000
_cell.length_c   1.000
_cell.angle_alpha   90.00
_cell.angle_beta   90.00
_cell.angle_gamma   90.00
#
_symmetry.space_group_name_H-M   'P 1'
#
loop_
_entity.id
_entity.type
_entity.pdbx_description
1 polymer ?
#
loop_
_entity_poly.entity_id
_entity_poly.type
_entity_poly.pdbx_seq_one_letter_code
_entity_poly.pdbx_strand_id
1 'polypeptide(L)'
;MIGERHRWDSEGERMNVEEETEPDDSVEFNTETEKYAKAVLEEIRKLPGGRFSSFLADNSFPRQVSHQDALIGDPILPKPPLRLIADSIISGIQLKETQKKRYGDLIRYSARIEDGLCDQLTPAAREVFEKGSITLDDLIGIGGNPDSDDRSGVYLHILRIPNMFYLYVGQAVVLSERIQYQHNDPEKRRKYPSLHYKVWEELEGQDDFESIFVTLGTVGHYPRDSSEQLSLNLLEMFGACILQTLKSSDLEFWLPEGFPVRWADRGLNVALPLWQGYISRGSSQILQADMKMTKEEFSAALHGANETRRQWAINVKNSYQSLRVHPDPQMQAIWWKYFEKCCAARDQLFLGRTKSYYTTQNNSRKNALDFLANGKQCKIVQSNWGSYSASYADYSFNLGLKAHCFNHLVKQSRSGKFDYFVDGKMAFLRPILVDTPTNLRYAPNALPTDPASRLIILADTDKGDGTGKLRYLFTKGTKVVEKLNRLVDLFEGIDYDTSMSLERRHSSGMRSRETE
;
A
#
# COMPACT_ATOMS: atom_id res chain seq x y z
N MET A 1 -19.93 -71.48 56.89
CA MET A 1 -20.69 -70.28 56.45
C MET A 1 -20.14 -69.88 55.10
N ILE A 2 -21.06 -69.61 54.18
CA ILE A 2 -20.94 -69.76 52.73
C ILE A 2 -20.16 -68.59 52.12
N GLY A 3 -19.26 -68.93 51.19
CA GLY A 3 -18.67 -67.98 50.25
C GLY A 3 -19.46 -67.97 48.95
N GLU A 4 -19.56 -66.80 48.32
CA GLU A 4 -20.14 -66.65 46.99
C GLU A 4 -19.12 -65.96 46.06
N ARG A 5 -18.82 -66.68 44.98
CA ARG A 5 -18.21 -66.19 43.74
C ARG A 5 -19.34 -66.08 42.71
N HIS A 6 -19.46 -64.95 42.04
CA HIS A 6 -20.06 -64.81 40.70
C HIS A 6 -19.27 -63.70 39.99
N ARG A 7 -18.37 -64.00 39.04
CA ARG A 7 -18.58 -64.35 37.62
C ARG A 7 -19.49 -63.35 36.92
N TRP A 8 -18.88 -62.40 36.21
CA TRP A 8 -19.46 -61.72 35.06
C TRP A 8 -18.45 -61.78 33.92
N ASP A 9 -18.92 -62.34 32.81
CA ASP A 9 -18.20 -62.61 31.58
C ASP A 9 -17.95 -61.30 30.82
N SER A 10 -16.77 -61.19 30.20
CA SER A 10 -16.40 -60.10 29.30
C SER A 10 -16.70 -60.52 27.87
N GLU A 11 -17.70 -59.87 27.27
CA GLU A 11 -17.98 -59.95 25.85
C GLU A 11 -16.88 -59.23 25.08
N GLY A 12 -16.27 -59.94 24.14
CA GLY A 12 -15.27 -59.43 23.22
C GLY A 12 -15.92 -58.76 22.01
N GLU A 13 -15.78 -57.44 21.92
CA GLU A 13 -15.97 -56.70 20.68
C GLU A 13 -14.63 -56.59 19.94
N ARG A 14 -14.51 -57.31 18.82
CA ARG A 14 -13.42 -57.14 17.86
C ARG A 14 -13.64 -55.81 17.12
N MET A 15 -12.93 -54.77 17.51
CA MET A 15 -12.75 -53.60 16.66
C MET A 15 -11.85 -53.96 15.47
N ASN A 16 -12.38 -53.78 14.26
CA ASN A 16 -11.61 -53.76 13.02
C ASN A 16 -10.55 -52.66 13.13
N VAL A 17 -9.28 -53.06 13.04
CA VAL A 17 -8.17 -52.14 12.78
C VAL A 17 -8.27 -51.79 11.29
N GLU A 18 -8.87 -50.65 10.99
CA GLU A 18 -8.65 -49.99 9.70
C GLU A 18 -7.17 -49.61 9.63
N GLU A 19 -6.45 -50.21 8.68
CA GLU A 19 -5.12 -49.77 8.28
C GLU A 19 -5.22 -48.30 7.85
N GLU A 20 -4.75 -47.38 8.70
CA GLU A 20 -4.48 -46.00 8.32
C GLU A 20 -3.41 -46.03 7.22
N THR A 21 -3.84 -45.95 5.96
CA THR A 21 -2.97 -45.56 4.85
C THR A 21 -2.38 -44.20 5.18
N GLU A 22 -1.07 -44.17 5.41
CA GLU A 22 -0.31 -42.93 5.56
C GLU A 22 -0.64 -41.99 4.38
N PRO A 23 -0.99 -40.72 4.62
CA PRO A 23 -1.24 -39.79 3.54
C PRO A 23 0.03 -39.62 2.73
N ASP A 24 -0.08 -39.88 1.43
CA ASP A 24 0.96 -39.60 0.44
C ASP A 24 1.29 -38.10 0.46
N ASP A 25 2.37 -37.77 1.17
CA ASP A 25 2.85 -36.40 1.44
C ASP A 25 3.53 -35.78 0.19
N SER A 26 3.44 -36.43 -0.99
CA SER A 26 3.99 -35.93 -2.25
C SER A 26 3.04 -34.93 -2.94
N VAL A 27 2.84 -33.77 -2.30
CA VAL A 27 2.31 -32.60 -3.01
C VAL A 27 3.39 -32.11 -3.98
N GLU A 28 3.35 -32.58 -5.24
CA GLU A 28 4.17 -32.05 -6.32
C GLU A 28 3.91 -30.55 -6.46
N PHE A 29 4.90 -29.74 -6.08
CA PHE A 29 4.88 -28.31 -6.38
C PHE A 29 4.92 -28.12 -7.89
N ASN A 30 3.92 -27.43 -8.43
CA ASN A 30 3.87 -27.03 -9.83
C ASN A 30 5.19 -26.31 -10.21
N THR A 31 5.84 -26.77 -11.27
CA THR A 31 7.05 -26.20 -11.89
C THR A 31 7.03 -24.68 -12.07
N GLU A 32 5.85 -24.07 -12.20
CA GLU A 32 5.67 -22.61 -12.31
C GLU A 32 5.92 -21.88 -10.98
N THR A 33 5.59 -22.48 -9.85
CA THR A 33 5.88 -21.90 -8.52
C THR A 33 7.39 -21.88 -8.26
N GLU A 34 8.12 -22.87 -8.78
CA GLU A 34 9.57 -22.92 -8.68
C GLU A 34 10.27 -21.85 -9.53
N LYS A 35 9.80 -21.65 -10.78
CA LYS A 35 10.29 -20.58 -11.65
C LYS A 35 10.03 -19.22 -11.04
N TYR A 36 8.83 -19.00 -10.51
CA TYR A 36 8.46 -17.79 -9.78
C TYR A 36 9.40 -17.53 -8.60
N ALA A 37 9.58 -18.51 -7.70
CA ALA A 37 10.44 -18.37 -6.54
C ALA A 37 11.90 -18.02 -6.90
N LYS A 38 12.44 -18.63 -7.97
CA LYS A 38 13.79 -18.32 -8.46
C LYS A 38 13.91 -16.89 -8.99
N ALA A 39 12.93 -16.42 -9.77
CA ALA A 39 12.92 -15.06 -10.29
C ALA A 39 12.84 -14.02 -9.15
N VAL A 40 11.94 -14.23 -8.19
CA VAL A 40 11.79 -13.37 -6.98
C VAL A 40 13.11 -13.25 -6.23
N LEU A 41 13.78 -14.38 -5.99
CA LEU A 41 15.03 -14.42 -5.21
C LEU A 41 16.22 -13.77 -5.92
N GLU A 42 16.31 -13.86 -7.25
CA GLU A 42 17.36 -13.18 -8.02
C GLU A 42 17.19 -11.66 -8.03
N GLU A 43 15.94 -11.15 -8.06
CA GLU A 43 15.67 -9.72 -7.94
C GLU A 43 15.95 -9.19 -6.54
N ILE A 44 15.50 -9.91 -5.51
CA ILE A 44 15.77 -9.57 -4.11
C ILE A 44 17.28 -9.39 -3.84
N ARG A 45 18.12 -10.23 -4.45
CA ARG A 45 19.59 -10.16 -4.28
C ARG A 45 20.21 -8.88 -4.84
N LYS A 46 19.54 -8.21 -5.78
CA LYS A 46 20.05 -7.01 -6.45
C LYS A 46 19.61 -5.70 -5.76
N LEU A 47 18.78 -5.76 -4.71
CA LEU A 47 18.13 -4.58 -4.14
C LEU A 47 18.77 -4.10 -2.80
N PRO A 48 19.11 -2.80 -2.68
CA PRO A 48 19.44 -2.18 -1.40
C PRO A 48 18.18 -1.93 -0.55
N GLY A 49 18.18 -2.30 0.73
CA GLY A 49 17.20 -1.81 1.71
C GLY A 49 15.95 -2.67 2.03
N GLY A 50 15.86 -3.92 1.55
CA GLY A 50 14.96 -4.95 2.11
C GLY A 50 13.44 -4.73 2.01
N ARG A 51 12.96 -3.68 1.34
CA ARG A 51 11.53 -3.42 1.09
C ARG A 51 11.19 -3.57 -0.39
N PHE A 52 10.03 -4.16 -0.65
CA PHE A 52 9.49 -4.38 -1.99
C PHE A 52 8.24 -3.50 -2.14
N SER A 53 8.15 -2.71 -3.21
CA SER A 53 6.87 -2.38 -3.82
C SER A 53 6.58 -3.48 -4.84
N SER A 54 5.43 -4.13 -4.75
CA SER A 54 5.01 -5.28 -5.58
C SER A 54 5.64 -5.35 -6.99
N PHE A 55 6.38 -6.42 -7.32
CA PHE A 55 6.95 -6.57 -8.67
C PHE A 55 6.62 -7.89 -9.39
N LEU A 56 5.82 -8.79 -8.83
CA LEU A 56 5.55 -10.08 -9.49
C LEU A 56 4.08 -10.44 -9.63
N ALA A 57 3.30 -9.45 -10.02
CA ALA A 57 2.06 -9.65 -10.73
C ALA A 57 1.98 -8.69 -11.93
N ASP A 58 3.03 -8.59 -12.74
CA ASP A 58 2.89 -8.35 -14.19
C ASP A 58 4.26 -8.35 -14.90
N ASN A 59 4.39 -9.15 -15.96
CA ASN A 59 5.62 -9.27 -16.78
C ASN A 59 5.83 -8.08 -17.74
N SER A 60 5.27 -6.90 -17.44
CA SER A 60 5.15 -5.78 -18.39
C SER A 60 5.85 -4.48 -17.96
N PHE A 61 6.62 -4.44 -16.85
CA PHE A 61 7.32 -3.21 -16.46
C PHE A 61 8.77 -3.12 -16.96
N PRO A 62 9.10 -2.17 -17.86
CA PRO A 62 10.46 -1.75 -18.10
C PRO A 62 10.95 -0.82 -16.97
N ARG A 63 12.17 -1.08 -16.51
CA ARG A 63 13.13 -0.21 -15.79
C ARG A 63 12.55 1.08 -15.20
N GLN A 64 12.59 1.20 -13.86
CA GLN A 64 12.80 2.49 -13.19
C GLN A 64 14.04 3.14 -13.79
N VAL A 65 13.85 4.07 -14.72
CA VAL A 65 14.88 5.01 -15.12
C VAL A 65 15.09 5.88 -13.90
N SER A 66 16.29 5.78 -13.32
CA SER A 66 16.84 6.77 -12.41
C SER A 66 16.71 8.15 -13.06
N HIS A 67 15.62 8.87 -12.78
CA HIS A 67 15.43 10.28 -13.13
C HIS A 67 16.20 11.18 -12.14
N GLN A 68 17.45 10.81 -11.83
CA GLN A 68 18.41 11.65 -11.11
C GLN A 68 19.29 12.48 -12.05
N ASP A 69 19.06 12.43 -13.36
CA ASP A 69 19.54 13.49 -14.22
C ASP A 69 18.64 14.71 -13.99
N ALA A 70 19.17 15.65 -13.22
CA ALA A 70 18.65 17.00 -13.10
C ALA A 70 18.49 17.59 -14.50
N LEU A 71 17.30 17.43 -15.10
CA LEU A 71 16.91 18.17 -16.28
C LEU A 71 16.81 19.62 -15.84
N ILE A 72 17.83 20.39 -16.23
CA ILE A 72 17.84 21.85 -16.17
C ILE A 72 16.73 22.31 -17.14
N GLY A 73 15.52 22.48 -16.62
CA GLY A 73 14.35 22.96 -17.37
C GLY A 73 13.04 22.40 -16.83
N ASP A 74 11.97 23.18 -16.93
CA ASP A 74 10.64 22.74 -16.54
C ASP A 74 10.27 21.50 -17.38
N PRO A 75 9.81 20.41 -16.75
CA PRO A 75 9.46 19.20 -17.48
C PRO A 75 8.34 19.51 -18.49
N ILE A 76 8.52 19.07 -19.73
CA ILE A 76 7.55 19.30 -20.82
C ILE A 76 6.63 18.08 -20.95
N LEU A 77 5.32 18.31 -20.86
CA LEU A 77 4.31 17.28 -21.07
C LEU A 77 4.08 17.09 -22.59
N PRO A 78 4.16 15.87 -23.13
CA PRO A 78 3.86 15.61 -24.54
C PRO A 78 2.36 15.79 -24.80
N LYS A 79 2.00 15.99 -26.07
CA LYS A 79 0.60 16.00 -26.51
C LYS A 79 -0.18 14.80 -25.93
N PRO A 80 -1.18 15.01 -25.06
CA PRO A 80 -1.98 13.92 -24.52
C PRO A 80 -2.89 13.34 -25.61
N PRO A 81 -2.93 12.01 -25.82
CA PRO A 81 -3.87 11.39 -26.73
C PRO A 81 -5.25 11.32 -26.06
N LEU A 82 -5.96 12.45 -26.03
CA LEU A 82 -7.19 12.67 -25.25
C LEU A 82 -8.19 11.50 -25.37
N ARG A 83 -8.48 11.08 -26.61
CA ARG A 83 -9.41 9.97 -26.86
C ARG A 83 -8.92 8.64 -26.26
N LEU A 84 -7.64 8.31 -26.45
CA LEU A 84 -7.06 7.08 -25.88
C LEU A 84 -7.03 7.10 -24.35
N ILE A 85 -6.76 8.27 -23.75
CA ILE A 85 -6.83 8.43 -22.29
C ILE A 85 -8.25 8.17 -21.80
N ALA A 86 -9.26 8.75 -22.46
CA ALA A 86 -10.66 8.52 -22.10
C ALA A 86 -11.05 7.04 -22.25
N ASP A 87 -10.70 6.40 -23.38
CA ASP A 87 -10.95 4.97 -23.62
C ASP A 87 -10.25 4.08 -22.56
N SER A 88 -9.02 4.43 -22.17
CA SER A 88 -8.26 3.74 -21.11
C SER A 88 -8.94 3.85 -19.74
N ILE A 89 -9.45 5.03 -19.37
CA ILE A 89 -10.20 5.23 -18.13
C ILE A 89 -11.47 4.37 -18.11
N ILE A 90 -12.25 4.37 -19.20
CA ILE A 90 -13.48 3.57 -19.28
C ILE A 90 -13.16 2.08 -19.21
N SER A 91 -12.12 1.63 -19.91
CA SER A 91 -11.66 0.24 -19.85
C SER A 91 -11.22 -0.17 -18.44
N GLY A 92 -10.43 0.68 -17.76
CA GLY A 92 -9.99 0.45 -16.39
C GLY A 92 -11.15 0.38 -15.40
N ILE A 93 -12.22 1.16 -15.61
CA ILE A 93 -13.45 1.09 -14.81
C ILE A 93 -14.13 -0.26 -15.00
N GLN A 94 -14.21 -0.75 -16.24
CA GLN A 94 -14.83 -2.04 -16.55
C GLN A 94 -14.05 -3.23 -16.00
N LEU A 95 -12.72 -3.11 -15.89
CA LEU A 95 -11.83 -4.13 -15.31
C LEU A 95 -11.94 -4.22 -13.79
N LYS A 96 -12.13 -3.10 -13.09
CA LYS A 96 -12.23 -3.06 -11.62
C LYS A 96 -13.67 -3.24 -11.18
N GLU A 97 -14.02 -4.41 -10.65
CA GLU A 97 -15.40 -4.77 -10.25
C GLU A 97 -16.06 -3.71 -9.35
N THR A 98 -15.31 -3.11 -8.42
CA THR A 98 -15.80 -2.04 -7.55
C THR A 98 -16.19 -0.76 -8.30
N GLN A 99 -15.43 -0.39 -9.33
CA GLN A 99 -15.71 0.76 -10.18
C GLN A 99 -16.80 0.44 -11.20
N LYS A 100 -16.77 -0.76 -11.80
CA LYS A 100 -17.82 -1.26 -12.68
C LYS A 100 -19.19 -1.23 -12.00
N LYS A 101 -19.29 -1.68 -10.75
CA LYS A 101 -20.55 -1.62 -9.97
C LYS A 101 -21.05 -0.19 -9.77
N ARG A 102 -20.14 0.79 -9.73
CA ARG A 102 -20.45 2.19 -9.43
C ARG A 102 -20.79 3.01 -10.67
N TYR A 103 -19.98 2.88 -11.71
CA TYR A 103 -20.05 3.68 -12.94
C TYR A 103 -20.66 2.90 -14.12
N GLY A 104 -20.91 1.60 -13.96
CA GLY A 104 -21.33 0.73 -15.06
C GLY A 104 -22.64 1.15 -15.72
N ASP A 105 -23.61 1.62 -14.94
CA ASP A 105 -24.88 2.13 -15.50
C ASP A 105 -24.63 3.42 -16.29
N LEU A 106 -23.88 4.37 -15.73
CA LEU A 106 -23.52 5.62 -16.41
C LEU A 106 -22.82 5.34 -17.75
N ILE A 107 -21.85 4.42 -17.76
CA ILE A 107 -21.11 4.02 -18.96
C ILE A 107 -22.01 3.29 -19.97
N ARG A 108 -22.92 2.42 -19.51
CA ARG A 108 -23.81 1.65 -20.39
C ARG A 108 -24.83 2.53 -21.10
N TYR A 109 -25.37 3.55 -20.41
CA TYR A 109 -26.44 4.39 -20.94
C TYR A 109 -25.94 5.65 -21.62
N SER A 110 -24.69 6.06 -21.40
CA SER A 110 -24.08 7.19 -22.08
C SER A 110 -23.45 6.73 -23.39
N ALA A 111 -24.16 6.93 -24.50
CA ALA A 111 -23.56 6.71 -25.81
C ALA A 111 -22.34 7.64 -25.96
N ARG A 112 -21.15 7.05 -26.17
CA ARG A 112 -19.89 7.78 -26.43
C ARG A 112 -19.46 8.68 -25.26
N ILE A 113 -19.47 8.16 -24.04
CA ILE A 113 -19.04 8.89 -22.84
C ILE A 113 -17.65 9.52 -22.97
N GLU A 114 -16.76 8.89 -23.73
CA GLU A 114 -15.38 9.37 -23.93
C GLU A 114 -15.34 10.63 -24.82
N ASP A 115 -16.25 10.73 -25.80
CA ASP A 115 -16.42 11.98 -26.56
C ASP A 115 -16.99 13.06 -25.67
N GLY A 116 -17.95 12.71 -24.80
CA GLY A 116 -18.48 13.62 -23.78
C GLY A 116 -17.40 14.21 -22.87
N LEU A 117 -16.41 13.41 -22.46
CA LEU A 117 -15.27 13.90 -21.64
C LEU A 117 -14.42 14.91 -22.40
N CYS A 118 -14.13 14.65 -23.68
CA CYS A 118 -13.40 15.60 -24.54
C CYS A 118 -14.24 16.86 -24.79
N ASP A 119 -15.55 16.69 -24.98
CA ASP A 119 -16.51 17.75 -25.30
C ASP A 119 -16.84 18.68 -24.14
N GLN A 120 -16.51 18.28 -22.92
CA GLN A 120 -16.66 19.12 -21.73
C GLN A 120 -15.45 20.02 -21.47
N LEU A 121 -14.32 19.79 -22.14
CA LEU A 121 -13.16 20.68 -22.04
C LEU A 121 -13.47 22.07 -22.61
N THR A 122 -12.97 23.11 -21.95
CA THR A 122 -13.06 24.48 -22.47
C THR A 122 -12.30 24.59 -23.80
N PRO A 123 -12.68 25.51 -24.70
CA PRO A 123 -11.95 25.71 -25.95
C PRO A 123 -10.45 25.99 -25.72
N ALA A 124 -10.11 26.80 -24.71
CA ALA A 124 -8.73 27.12 -24.35
C ALA A 124 -7.95 25.89 -23.85
N ALA A 125 -8.56 25.06 -22.99
CA ALA A 125 -7.93 23.82 -22.53
C ALA A 125 -7.67 22.85 -23.70
N ARG A 126 -8.62 22.72 -24.63
CA ARG A 126 -8.41 21.89 -25.84
C ARG A 126 -7.28 22.41 -26.70
N GLU A 127 -7.24 23.72 -26.95
CA GLU A 127 -6.17 24.32 -27.74
C GLU A 127 -4.79 24.01 -27.16
N VAL A 128 -4.64 24.12 -25.83
CA VAL A 128 -3.40 23.75 -25.13
C VAL A 128 -3.12 22.26 -25.25
N PHE A 129 -4.10 21.39 -25.04
CA PHE A 129 -3.91 19.94 -25.12
C PHE A 129 -3.69 19.41 -26.54
N GLU A 130 -3.97 20.19 -27.58
CA GLU A 130 -3.65 19.86 -28.96
C GLU A 130 -2.21 20.20 -29.36
N LYS A 131 -1.48 20.98 -28.54
CA LYS A 131 -0.06 21.32 -28.75
C LYS A 131 0.82 20.07 -28.69
N GLY A 132 1.88 20.04 -29.51
CA GLY A 132 2.86 18.94 -29.52
C GLY A 132 3.64 18.77 -28.20
N SER A 133 3.78 19.88 -27.48
CA SER A 133 4.46 19.99 -26.19
C SER A 133 3.74 21.04 -25.36
N ILE A 134 3.52 20.75 -24.08
CA ILE A 134 2.81 21.61 -23.14
C ILE A 134 3.79 22.02 -22.03
N THR A 135 3.93 23.32 -21.84
CA THR A 135 4.72 23.94 -20.78
C THR A 135 3.82 24.40 -19.63
N LEU A 136 4.41 24.81 -18.50
CA LEU A 136 3.66 25.38 -17.39
C LEU A 136 2.93 26.67 -17.80
N ASP A 137 3.59 27.53 -18.57
CA ASP A 137 3.00 28.80 -19.04
C ASP A 137 1.82 28.55 -19.99
N ASP A 138 1.86 27.47 -20.79
CA ASP A 138 0.69 27.05 -21.58
C ASP A 138 -0.51 26.71 -20.69
N LEU A 139 -0.29 26.03 -19.56
CA LEU A 139 -1.36 25.71 -18.61
C LEU A 139 -1.93 26.95 -17.92
N ILE A 140 -1.06 27.86 -17.49
CA ILE A 140 -1.47 29.15 -16.91
C ILE A 140 -2.31 29.93 -17.94
N GLY A 141 -1.90 29.90 -19.21
CA GLY A 141 -2.58 30.54 -20.33
C GLY A 141 -3.98 29.99 -20.65
N ILE A 142 -4.40 28.84 -20.10
CA ILE A 142 -5.77 28.34 -20.23
C ILE A 142 -6.78 29.34 -19.63
N GLY A 143 -6.43 29.95 -18.47
CA GLY A 143 -7.26 30.94 -17.80
C GLY A 143 -8.65 30.41 -17.39
N GLY A 144 -9.66 31.28 -17.47
CA GLY A 144 -11.07 30.95 -17.22
C GLY A 144 -11.62 31.34 -15.84
N ASN A 145 -10.79 31.93 -14.95
CA ASN A 145 -11.16 32.52 -13.65
C ASN A 145 -12.26 31.74 -12.90
N PRO A 146 -11.99 30.47 -12.50
CA PRO A 146 -12.99 29.62 -11.86
C PRO A 146 -13.49 30.17 -10.52
N ASP A 147 -12.76 31.12 -9.90
CA ASP A 147 -13.21 31.86 -8.73
C ASP A 147 -14.41 32.77 -9.00
N SER A 148 -14.73 33.06 -10.26
CA SER A 148 -15.88 33.88 -10.68
C SER A 148 -16.88 33.11 -11.56
N ASP A 149 -16.72 31.78 -11.68
CA ASP A 149 -17.57 30.93 -12.52
C ASP A 149 -18.58 30.12 -11.68
N ASP A 150 -19.86 30.40 -11.83
CA ASP A 150 -20.92 29.72 -11.05
C ASP A 150 -21.34 28.37 -11.67
N ARG A 151 -20.66 27.91 -12.72
CA ARG A 151 -20.94 26.60 -13.34
C ARG A 151 -20.30 25.46 -12.55
N SER A 152 -20.83 24.26 -12.77
CA SER A 152 -20.17 23.03 -12.37
C SER A 152 -19.04 22.71 -13.33
N GLY A 153 -17.96 22.12 -12.83
CA GLY A 153 -16.83 21.81 -13.69
C GLY A 153 -15.61 21.29 -12.97
N VAL A 154 -14.51 21.28 -13.72
CA VAL A 154 -13.19 20.85 -13.28
C VAL A 154 -12.20 21.99 -13.49
N TYR A 155 -11.38 22.22 -12.48
CA TYR A 155 -10.32 23.22 -12.49
C TYR A 155 -8.96 22.54 -12.27
N LEU A 156 -7.91 23.22 -12.71
CA LEU A 156 -6.54 22.95 -12.32
C LEU A 156 -6.10 24.06 -11.36
N HIS A 157 -5.49 23.66 -10.25
CA HIS A 157 -4.75 24.56 -9.38
C HIS A 157 -3.26 24.29 -9.55
N ILE A 158 -2.54 25.34 -9.92
CA ILE A 158 -1.09 25.40 -10.07
C ILE A 158 -0.52 26.15 -8.86
N LEU A 159 0.33 25.47 -8.11
CA LEU A 159 1.16 26.07 -7.06
C LEU A 159 2.57 26.22 -7.61
N ARG A 160 3.09 27.44 -7.70
CA ARG A 160 4.41 27.71 -8.31
C ARG A 160 5.31 28.46 -7.34
N ILE A 161 6.58 28.11 -7.35
CA ILE A 161 7.70 28.84 -6.76
C ILE A 161 8.85 28.88 -7.79
N PRO A 162 9.95 29.61 -7.57
CA PRO A 162 11.07 29.60 -8.50
C PRO A 162 11.58 28.17 -8.78
N ASN A 163 11.59 27.77 -10.04
CA ASN A 163 12.06 26.46 -10.54
C ASN A 163 11.25 25.22 -10.10
N MET A 164 10.04 25.41 -9.56
CA MET A 164 9.21 24.28 -9.14
C MET A 164 7.73 24.61 -9.20
N PHE A 165 6.93 23.61 -9.52
CA PHE A 165 5.48 23.71 -9.47
C PHE A 165 4.85 22.40 -9.01
N TYR A 166 3.61 22.48 -8.55
CA TYR A 166 2.74 21.35 -8.26
C TYR A 166 1.35 21.57 -8.85
N LEU A 167 0.72 20.47 -9.26
CA LEU A 167 -0.55 20.47 -9.97
C LEU A 167 -1.60 19.69 -9.17
N TYR A 168 -2.78 20.27 -9.02
CA TYR A 168 -3.95 19.62 -8.45
C TYR A 168 -5.16 19.82 -9.35
N VAL A 169 -5.79 18.73 -9.77
CA VAL A 169 -7.06 18.78 -10.50
C VAL A 169 -8.20 18.56 -9.51
N GLY A 170 -9.22 19.41 -9.54
CA GLY A 170 -10.38 19.25 -8.68
C GLY A 170 -11.69 19.55 -9.42
N GLN A 171 -12.79 19.02 -8.89
CA GLN A 171 -14.13 19.32 -9.39
C GLN A 171 -14.96 20.11 -8.39
N ALA A 172 -15.95 20.83 -8.91
CA ALA A 172 -16.92 21.56 -8.13
C ALA A 172 -18.31 21.51 -8.77
N VAL A 173 -19.33 21.48 -7.90
CA VAL A 173 -20.72 21.77 -8.29
C VAL A 173 -20.87 23.26 -8.62
N VAL A 174 -20.15 24.12 -7.90
CA VAL A 174 -20.04 25.56 -8.18
C VAL A 174 -18.57 25.93 -8.05
N LEU A 175 -17.92 26.27 -9.17
CA LEU A 175 -16.49 26.56 -9.20
C LEU A 175 -16.17 27.76 -8.30
N SER A 176 -16.90 28.86 -8.43
CA SER A 176 -16.69 30.10 -7.67
C SER A 176 -16.72 29.86 -6.16
N GLU A 177 -17.77 29.21 -5.65
CA GLU A 177 -17.88 28.88 -4.24
C GLU A 177 -16.76 27.95 -3.75
N ARG A 178 -16.39 26.96 -4.57
CA ARG A 178 -15.32 26.02 -4.23
C ARG A 178 -13.98 26.75 -4.11
N ILE A 179 -13.67 27.64 -5.04
CA ILE A 179 -12.40 28.38 -5.01
C ILE A 179 -12.43 29.43 -3.88
N GLN A 180 -13.43 30.31 -3.84
CA GLN A 180 -13.48 31.43 -2.90
C GLN A 180 -13.65 30.98 -1.44
N TYR A 181 -14.64 30.12 -1.16
CA TYR A 181 -15.06 29.82 0.21
C TYR A 181 -14.52 28.51 0.77
N GLN A 182 -13.77 27.74 -0.02
CA GLN A 182 -13.16 26.49 0.44
C GLN A 182 -11.65 26.49 0.24
N HIS A 183 -11.17 26.79 -0.96
CA HIS A 183 -9.74 26.79 -1.25
C HIS A 183 -9.02 28.02 -0.70
N ASN A 184 -9.54 29.21 -0.98
CA ASN A 184 -8.91 30.47 -0.58
C ASN A 184 -9.14 30.82 0.90
N ASP A 185 -10.03 30.10 1.60
CA ASP A 185 -10.25 30.26 3.04
C ASP A 185 -9.21 29.45 3.85
N PRO A 186 -8.26 30.11 4.55
CA PRO A 186 -7.24 29.41 5.34
C PRO A 186 -7.82 28.65 6.55
N GLU A 187 -8.97 29.07 7.09
CA GLU A 187 -9.65 28.33 8.16
C GLU A 187 -10.19 27.00 7.63
N LYS A 188 -10.77 27.02 6.43
CA LYS A 188 -11.23 25.80 5.75
C LYS A 188 -10.07 24.87 5.43
N ARG A 189 -8.96 25.40 4.89
CA ARG A 189 -7.76 24.58 4.62
C ARG A 189 -7.24 23.88 5.88
N ARG A 190 -7.17 24.61 6.99
CA ARG A 190 -6.77 24.06 8.30
C ARG A 190 -7.75 23.02 8.83
N LYS A 191 -9.06 23.26 8.66
CA LYS A 191 -10.13 22.36 9.13
C LYS A 191 -10.20 21.06 8.32
N TYR A 192 -9.85 21.09 7.03
CA TYR A 192 -9.99 19.98 6.10
C TYR A 192 -8.64 19.61 5.46
N PRO A 193 -7.70 19.03 6.22
CA PRO A 193 -6.35 18.80 5.74
C PRO A 193 -6.33 17.81 4.57
N SER A 194 -5.64 18.19 3.50
CA SER A 194 -5.33 17.37 2.32
C SER A 194 -3.86 17.58 1.94
N LEU A 195 -3.25 16.67 1.16
CA LEU A 195 -1.89 16.91 0.66
C LEU A 195 -1.81 18.23 -0.11
N HIS A 196 -2.81 18.48 -0.96
CA HIS A 196 -2.95 19.73 -1.69
C HIS A 196 -2.83 20.95 -0.78
N TYR A 197 -3.56 20.99 0.33
CA TYR A 197 -3.48 22.10 1.27
C TYR A 197 -2.18 22.14 2.06
N LYS A 198 -1.58 20.98 2.37
CA LYS A 198 -0.32 20.95 3.10
C LYS A 198 0.85 21.46 2.29
N VAL A 199 0.86 21.15 1.01
CA VAL A 199 1.86 21.67 0.06
C VAL A 199 1.61 23.15 -0.14
N TRP A 200 0.37 23.57 -0.38
CA TRP A 200 0.03 24.98 -0.51
C TRP A 200 0.47 25.80 0.72
N GLU A 201 0.09 25.39 1.94
CA GLU A 201 0.47 26.08 3.18
C GLU A 201 1.99 26.16 3.39
N GLU A 202 2.76 25.17 2.91
CA GLU A 202 4.22 25.15 3.03
C GLU A 202 4.90 26.07 1.99
N LEU A 203 4.30 26.20 0.80
CA LEU A 203 4.83 27.04 -0.29
C LEU A 203 4.41 28.50 -0.15
N GLU A 204 3.25 28.78 0.46
CA GLU A 204 2.67 30.13 0.58
C GLU A 204 3.57 31.14 1.31
N GLY A 205 4.53 30.65 2.12
CA GLY A 205 5.53 31.48 2.80
C GLY A 205 6.87 31.66 2.07
N GLN A 206 7.03 31.09 0.86
CA GLN A 206 8.26 31.21 0.08
C GLN A 206 8.23 32.42 -0.85
N ASP A 207 9.41 32.95 -1.19
CA ASP A 207 9.56 34.05 -2.14
C ASP A 207 9.05 33.65 -3.53
N ASP A 208 8.38 34.60 -4.21
CA ASP A 208 7.79 34.42 -5.55
C ASP A 208 6.78 33.26 -5.66
N PHE A 209 6.08 32.95 -4.57
CA PHE A 209 4.99 31.99 -4.59
C PHE A 209 3.77 32.51 -5.38
N GLU A 210 3.25 31.68 -6.28
CA GLU A 210 2.02 31.93 -7.02
C GLU A 210 1.00 30.79 -6.82
N SER A 211 -0.26 31.17 -6.62
CA SER A 211 -1.43 30.27 -6.58
C SER A 211 -2.37 30.64 -7.73
N ILE A 212 -2.49 29.75 -8.71
CA ILE A 212 -3.17 30.04 -9.98
C ILE A 212 -4.23 28.98 -10.24
N PHE A 213 -5.47 29.41 -10.44
CA PHE A 213 -6.58 28.54 -10.81
C PHE A 213 -6.98 28.74 -12.26
N VAL A 214 -7.15 27.65 -13.01
CA VAL A 214 -7.62 27.66 -14.40
C VAL A 214 -8.78 26.69 -14.60
N THR A 215 -9.69 26.99 -15.52
CA THR A 215 -10.88 26.18 -15.80
C THR A 215 -10.59 25.20 -16.94
N LEU A 216 -10.55 23.90 -16.62
CA LEU A 216 -10.29 22.85 -17.60
C LEU A 216 -11.54 22.46 -18.38
N GLY A 217 -12.68 22.36 -17.70
CA GLY A 217 -13.94 21.95 -18.30
C GLY A 217 -15.15 22.35 -17.47
N THR A 218 -16.29 22.52 -18.13
CA THR A 218 -17.53 22.94 -17.48
C THR A 218 -18.71 22.10 -17.95
N VAL A 219 -19.63 21.81 -17.06
CA VAL A 219 -20.90 21.16 -17.34
C VAL A 219 -21.99 22.23 -17.33
N GLY A 220 -22.85 22.23 -18.36
CA GLY A 220 -23.82 23.32 -18.59
C GLY A 220 -24.96 23.42 -17.57
N HIS A 221 -25.01 22.55 -16.57
CA HIS A 221 -26.03 22.54 -15.52
C HIS A 221 -25.47 21.96 -14.23
N TYR A 222 -26.07 22.38 -13.12
CA TYR A 222 -25.85 21.82 -11.79
C TYR A 222 -26.19 20.33 -11.79
N PRO A 223 -25.34 19.44 -11.21
CA PRO A 223 -25.69 18.03 -11.04
C PRO A 223 -26.97 17.87 -10.23
N ARG A 224 -28.00 17.34 -10.88
CA ARG A 224 -29.36 17.13 -10.35
C ARG A 224 -29.47 15.83 -9.56
N ASP A 225 -28.62 14.87 -9.86
CA ASP A 225 -28.62 13.55 -9.25
C ASP A 225 -27.21 12.97 -9.07
N SER A 226 -27.15 11.78 -8.47
CA SER A 226 -25.90 11.08 -8.24
C SER A 226 -25.18 10.68 -9.52
N SER A 227 -25.87 10.46 -10.64
CA SER A 227 -25.28 10.08 -11.93
C SER A 227 -24.54 11.25 -12.56
N GLU A 228 -25.12 12.45 -12.51
CA GLU A 228 -24.46 13.67 -12.97
C GLU A 228 -23.22 13.99 -12.11
N GLN A 229 -23.26 13.71 -10.81
CA GLN A 229 -22.07 13.83 -9.94
C GLN A 229 -20.97 12.80 -10.30
N LEU A 230 -21.33 11.58 -10.71
CA LEU A 230 -20.35 10.61 -11.21
C LEU A 230 -19.68 11.09 -12.51
N SER A 231 -20.39 11.85 -13.35
CA SER A 231 -19.81 12.44 -14.57
C SER A 231 -18.73 13.46 -14.24
N LEU A 232 -18.93 14.30 -13.21
CA LEU A 232 -17.88 15.20 -12.72
C LEU A 232 -16.65 14.46 -12.17
N ASN A 233 -16.85 13.34 -11.47
CA ASN A 233 -15.73 12.49 -11.04
C ASN A 233 -14.93 11.93 -12.22
N LEU A 234 -15.62 11.56 -13.31
CA LEU A 234 -14.96 11.10 -14.54
C LEU A 234 -14.20 12.23 -15.21
N LEU A 235 -14.76 13.45 -15.26
CA LEU A 235 -14.08 14.61 -15.82
C LEU A 235 -12.85 15.00 -15.00
N GLU A 236 -12.93 14.92 -13.66
CA GLU A 236 -11.76 15.14 -12.78
C GLU A 236 -10.70 14.06 -13.00
N MET A 237 -11.11 12.79 -13.08
CA MET A 237 -10.21 11.68 -13.39
C MET A 237 -9.51 11.87 -14.74
N PHE A 238 -10.26 12.33 -15.75
CA PHE A 238 -9.76 12.61 -17.08
C PHE A 238 -8.72 13.73 -17.08
N GLY A 239 -9.04 14.87 -16.45
CA GLY A 239 -8.08 15.97 -16.26
C GLY A 239 -6.83 15.54 -15.48
N ALA A 240 -7.00 14.73 -14.43
CA ALA A 240 -5.89 14.22 -13.62
C ALA A 240 -4.99 13.24 -14.39
N CYS A 241 -5.52 12.49 -15.35
CA CYS A 241 -4.71 11.66 -16.25
C CYS A 241 -3.97 12.48 -17.30
N ILE A 242 -4.66 13.44 -17.95
CA ILE A 242 -4.06 14.34 -18.94
C ILE A 242 -2.85 15.06 -18.35
N LEU A 243 -3.06 15.68 -17.18
CA LEU A 243 -2.07 16.49 -16.49
C LEU A 243 -1.19 15.70 -15.52
N GLN A 244 -1.39 14.38 -15.46
CA GLN A 244 -0.60 13.44 -14.66
C GLN A 244 -0.51 13.82 -13.17
N THR A 245 -1.62 14.29 -12.60
CA THR A 245 -1.65 14.76 -11.20
C THR A 245 -1.88 13.64 -10.19
N LEU A 246 -2.15 12.42 -10.65
CA LEU A 246 -2.24 11.21 -9.82
C LEU A 246 -0.85 10.66 -9.49
N LYS A 247 -0.79 9.67 -8.59
CA LYS A 247 0.46 8.95 -8.29
C LYS A 247 0.91 8.08 -9.46
N SER A 248 2.22 7.86 -9.58
CA SER A 248 2.81 7.03 -10.66
C SER A 248 2.11 5.68 -10.83
N SER A 249 1.90 4.95 -9.73
CA SER A 249 1.22 3.64 -9.75
C SER A 249 -0.23 3.70 -10.22
N ASP A 250 -0.91 4.82 -9.97
CA ASP A 250 -2.26 5.03 -10.47
C ASP A 250 -2.22 5.39 -11.97
N LEU A 251 -1.32 6.29 -12.37
CA LEU A 251 -1.13 6.70 -13.76
C LEU A 251 -0.76 5.53 -14.66
N GLU A 252 0.10 4.64 -14.21
CA GLU A 252 0.46 3.39 -14.90
C GLU A 252 -0.75 2.52 -15.24
N PHE A 253 -1.74 2.47 -14.35
CA PHE A 253 -2.95 1.68 -14.57
C PHE A 253 -3.98 2.40 -15.44
N TRP A 254 -4.09 3.72 -15.30
CA TRP A 254 -5.18 4.50 -15.91
C TRP A 254 -4.81 5.15 -17.25
N LEU A 255 -3.52 5.32 -17.54
CA LEU A 255 -3.04 5.82 -18.83
C LEU A 255 -2.90 4.69 -19.86
N PRO A 256 -2.96 5.02 -21.17
CA PRO A 256 -2.63 4.07 -22.23
C PRO A 256 -1.23 3.49 -22.06
N GLU A 257 -1.06 2.21 -22.39
CA GLU A 257 0.23 1.53 -22.31
C GLU A 257 1.31 2.28 -23.12
N GLY A 258 2.49 2.45 -22.50
CA GLY A 258 3.61 3.16 -23.11
C GLY A 258 3.49 4.69 -23.13
N PHE A 259 2.41 5.28 -22.58
CA PHE A 259 2.30 6.73 -22.50
C PHE A 259 3.28 7.30 -21.45
N PRO A 260 4.13 8.28 -21.79
CA PRO A 260 5.16 8.78 -20.88
C PRO A 260 4.59 9.48 -19.66
N VAL A 261 5.04 9.11 -18.46
CA VAL A 261 4.58 9.69 -17.19
C VAL A 261 5.61 10.69 -16.63
N ARG A 262 5.70 11.86 -17.28
CA ARG A 262 6.74 12.88 -17.01
C ARG A 262 6.46 13.80 -15.81
N TRP A 263 5.21 13.92 -15.38
CA TRP A 263 4.79 14.85 -14.31
C TRP A 263 4.21 14.14 -13.07
N ALA A 264 4.34 12.83 -12.96
CA ALA A 264 3.78 12.07 -11.83
C ALA A 264 4.28 12.53 -10.45
N ASP A 265 5.45 13.14 -10.37
CA ASP A 265 6.04 13.69 -9.16
C ASP A 265 5.62 15.13 -8.86
N ARG A 266 4.88 15.77 -9.76
CA ARG A 266 4.32 17.12 -9.59
C ARG A 266 2.84 17.10 -9.20
N GLY A 267 2.22 15.92 -9.19
CA GLY A 267 0.80 15.72 -8.90
C GLY A 267 0.43 15.72 -7.41
N LEU A 268 -0.68 16.37 -7.07
CA LEU A 268 -1.22 16.44 -5.71
C LEU A 268 -2.50 15.62 -5.50
N ASN A 269 -3.00 14.91 -6.51
CA ASN A 269 -4.18 14.06 -6.40
C ASN A 269 -3.80 12.71 -5.76
N VAL A 270 -3.90 12.66 -4.44
CA VAL A 270 -3.57 11.48 -3.61
C VAL A 270 -4.60 10.38 -3.71
N ALA A 271 -5.89 10.72 -3.80
CA ALA A 271 -6.97 9.76 -3.96
C ALA A 271 -7.51 9.82 -5.39
N LEU A 272 -7.86 8.66 -5.97
CA LEU A 272 -8.50 8.63 -7.28
C LEU A 272 -9.83 9.40 -7.23
N PRO A 273 -10.07 10.36 -8.14
CA PRO A 273 -11.34 11.06 -8.26
C PRO A 273 -12.55 10.13 -8.31
N LEU A 274 -12.38 8.94 -8.90
CA LEU A 274 -13.41 7.91 -8.99
C LEU A 274 -13.98 7.47 -7.62
N TRP A 275 -13.27 7.69 -6.52
CA TRP A 275 -13.72 7.37 -5.17
C TRP A 275 -14.53 8.49 -4.50
N GLN A 276 -14.59 9.71 -5.05
CA GLN A 276 -15.32 10.81 -4.41
C GLN A 276 -16.82 10.51 -4.28
N GLY A 277 -17.45 10.85 -3.15
CA GLY A 277 -18.89 10.61 -2.90
C GLY A 277 -19.27 9.18 -2.51
N TYR A 278 -18.29 8.30 -2.24
CA TYR A 278 -18.53 6.89 -1.93
C TYR A 278 -19.28 6.64 -0.60
N ILE A 279 -19.23 7.60 0.34
CA ILE A 279 -19.80 7.47 1.70
C ILE A 279 -21.27 7.91 1.76
N SER A 280 -21.81 8.57 0.72
CA SER A 280 -23.11 9.28 0.80
C SER A 280 -24.36 8.40 0.63
N ARG A 281 -24.26 7.08 0.49
CA ARG A 281 -25.45 6.20 0.46
C ARG A 281 -25.96 5.91 1.88
N GLY A 282 -26.59 6.91 2.48
CA GLY A 282 -27.29 6.78 3.78
C GLY A 282 -27.81 8.08 4.39
N SER A 283 -27.27 9.24 3.99
CA SER A 283 -27.73 10.55 4.48
C SER A 283 -27.90 11.49 3.30
N SER A 284 -29.14 11.62 2.84
CA SER A 284 -29.59 12.78 2.07
C SER A 284 -29.16 14.06 2.80
N GLN A 285 -28.40 14.91 2.11
CA GLN A 285 -27.76 16.16 2.59
C GLN A 285 -26.42 16.01 3.33
N ILE A 286 -25.34 15.65 2.61
CA ILE A 286 -24.01 16.20 2.94
C ILE A 286 -23.27 16.51 1.62
N LEU A 287 -23.33 17.78 1.21
CA LEU A 287 -22.44 18.39 0.22
C LEU A 287 -21.01 18.29 0.75
N GLN A 288 -20.13 17.45 0.18
CA GLN A 288 -18.65 17.47 0.23
C GLN A 288 -17.90 17.80 1.57
N ALA A 289 -18.57 18.04 2.69
CA ALA A 289 -18.08 18.81 3.82
C ALA A 289 -17.83 17.98 5.09
N ASP A 290 -18.18 16.69 5.12
CA ASP A 290 -17.99 15.86 6.32
C ASP A 290 -17.27 14.54 6.02
N MET A 291 -16.06 14.62 5.48
CA MET A 291 -15.06 13.56 5.70
C MET A 291 -14.36 13.74 7.05
N LYS A 292 -15.11 13.97 8.13
CA LYS A 292 -14.60 13.74 9.49
C LYS A 292 -14.70 12.26 9.80
N MET A 293 -13.92 11.44 9.10
CA MET A 293 -13.74 10.06 9.52
C MET A 293 -12.81 10.06 10.73
N THR A 294 -13.27 9.54 11.88
CA THR A 294 -12.39 9.37 13.04
C THR A 294 -11.32 8.32 12.73
N LYS A 295 -10.26 8.27 13.56
CA LYS A 295 -9.23 7.23 13.45
C LYS A 295 -9.87 5.83 13.55
N GLU A 296 -10.85 5.68 14.43
CA GLU A 296 -11.59 4.45 14.67
C GLU A 296 -12.43 4.07 13.45
N GLU A 297 -13.13 5.03 12.85
CA GLU A 297 -13.93 4.79 11.65
C GLU A 297 -13.07 4.44 10.41
N PHE A 298 -11.89 5.04 10.30
CA PHE A 298 -10.94 4.70 9.23
C PHE A 298 -10.32 3.32 9.46
N SER A 299 -9.98 2.99 10.70
CA SER A 299 -9.53 1.63 11.08
C SER A 299 -10.62 0.58 10.79
N ALA A 300 -11.87 0.88 11.15
CA ALA A 300 -13.01 0.03 10.83
C ALA A 300 -13.22 -0.10 9.31
N ALA A 301 -13.00 0.97 8.53
CA ALA A 301 -13.04 0.91 7.07
C ALA A 301 -11.94 0.00 6.51
N LEU A 302 -10.71 0.06 7.04
CA LEU A 302 -9.59 -0.80 6.63
C LEU A 302 -9.83 -2.29 6.91
N HIS A 303 -10.57 -2.62 7.97
CA HIS A 303 -10.78 -4.00 8.42
C HIS A 303 -12.19 -4.54 8.19
N GLY A 304 -13.09 -3.71 7.69
CA GLY A 304 -14.49 -4.08 7.48
C GLY A 304 -14.69 -5.17 6.42
N ALA A 305 -15.84 -5.83 6.50
CA ALA A 305 -16.29 -6.84 5.54
C ALA A 305 -16.71 -6.26 4.17
N ASN A 306 -17.01 -4.96 4.11
CA ASN A 306 -17.34 -4.28 2.86
C ASN A 306 -16.08 -4.10 2.02
N GLU A 307 -15.89 -4.97 1.03
CA GLU A 307 -14.71 -5.00 0.16
C GLU A 307 -14.41 -3.64 -0.47
N THR A 308 -15.43 -2.93 -0.94
CA THR A 308 -15.20 -1.67 -1.62
C THR A 308 -14.78 -0.55 -0.65
N ARG A 309 -15.40 -0.47 0.52
CA ARG A 309 -14.99 0.47 1.58
C ARG A 309 -13.57 0.16 2.07
N ARG A 310 -13.22 -1.12 2.16
CA ARG A 310 -11.87 -1.59 2.49
C ARG A 310 -10.85 -1.19 1.43
N GLN A 311 -11.11 -1.43 0.15
CA GLN A 311 -10.22 -1.04 -0.95
C GLN A 311 -10.01 0.47 -1.01
N TRP A 312 -11.07 1.25 -0.80
CA TRP A 312 -10.95 2.71 -0.67
C TRP A 312 -9.98 3.09 0.46
N ALA A 313 -10.14 2.54 1.67
CA ALA A 313 -9.31 2.87 2.82
C ALA A 313 -7.84 2.42 2.61
N ILE A 314 -7.62 1.25 2.00
CA ILE A 314 -6.29 0.77 1.62
C ILE A 314 -5.64 1.73 0.64
N ASN A 315 -6.37 2.15 -0.41
CA ASN A 315 -5.86 3.10 -1.38
C ASN A 315 -5.46 4.42 -0.70
N VAL A 316 -6.34 5.03 0.10
CA VAL A 316 -6.04 6.27 0.83
C VAL A 316 -4.81 6.12 1.74
N LYS A 317 -4.69 5.01 2.47
CA LYS A 317 -3.53 4.73 3.33
C LYS A 317 -2.24 4.64 2.50
N ASN A 318 -2.25 3.84 1.43
CA ASN A 318 -1.08 3.61 0.59
C ASN A 318 -0.66 4.90 -0.12
N SER A 319 -1.64 5.69 -0.56
CA SER A 319 -1.46 7.01 -1.12
C SER A 319 -0.74 7.98 -0.19
N TYR A 320 -1.07 7.98 1.10
CA TYR A 320 -0.35 8.79 2.08
C TYR A 320 1.07 8.25 2.34
N GLN A 321 1.23 6.93 2.40
CA GLN A 321 2.53 6.29 2.66
C GLN A 321 3.53 6.46 1.51
N SER A 322 3.06 6.61 0.27
CA SER A 322 3.96 6.83 -0.87
C SER A 322 4.73 8.15 -0.78
N LEU A 323 4.23 9.13 -0.05
CA LEU A 323 4.92 10.41 0.17
C LEU A 323 6.29 10.25 0.86
N ARG A 324 6.46 9.18 1.65
CA ARG A 324 7.73 8.88 2.32
C ARG A 324 8.87 8.62 1.34
N VAL A 325 8.57 8.11 0.15
CA VAL A 325 9.54 7.74 -0.90
C VAL A 325 9.37 8.59 -2.15
N HIS A 326 8.70 9.74 -2.02
CA HIS A 326 8.48 10.67 -3.12
C HIS A 326 9.83 11.23 -3.63
N PRO A 327 10.07 11.39 -4.94
CA PRO A 327 11.35 11.88 -5.45
C PRO A 327 11.68 13.31 -4.99
N ASP A 328 10.65 14.16 -4.80
CA ASP A 328 10.82 15.50 -4.23
C ASP A 328 11.07 15.48 -2.70
N PRO A 329 12.22 15.98 -2.20
CA PRO A 329 12.52 16.06 -0.78
C PRO A 329 11.53 16.89 0.04
N GLN A 330 10.89 17.92 -0.54
CA GLN A 330 9.91 18.74 0.18
C GLN A 330 8.66 17.93 0.51
N MET A 331 8.22 17.05 -0.40
CA MET A 331 7.12 16.12 -0.15
C MET A 331 7.45 15.12 0.95
N GLN A 332 8.68 14.60 0.96
CA GLN A 332 9.15 13.73 2.04
C GLN A 332 9.15 14.48 3.38
N ALA A 333 9.59 15.75 3.40
CA ALA A 333 9.62 16.57 4.59
C ALA A 333 8.21 16.83 5.16
N ILE A 334 7.22 17.09 4.30
CA ILE A 334 5.81 17.20 4.71
C ILE A 334 5.38 15.90 5.40
N TRP A 335 5.63 14.75 4.80
CA TRP A 335 5.28 13.46 5.40
C TRP A 335 5.95 13.26 6.77
N TRP A 336 7.25 13.54 6.88
CA TRP A 336 7.99 13.42 8.15
C TRP A 336 7.45 14.34 9.23
N LYS A 337 7.21 15.62 8.93
CA LYS A 337 6.64 16.61 9.85
C LYS A 337 5.30 16.14 10.45
N TYR A 338 4.42 15.59 9.62
CA TYR A 338 3.12 15.08 10.11
C TYR A 338 3.26 13.75 10.83
N PHE A 339 4.14 12.88 10.37
CA PHE A 339 4.45 11.63 11.04
C PHE A 339 5.00 11.87 12.46
N GLU A 340 5.89 12.83 12.64
CA GLU A 340 6.41 13.25 13.95
C GLU A 340 5.31 13.82 14.85
N LYS A 341 4.44 14.69 14.32
CA LYS A 341 3.27 15.19 15.06
C LYS A 341 2.35 14.04 15.52
N CYS A 342 2.09 13.06 14.66
CA CYS A 342 1.32 11.88 15.04
C CYS A 342 2.01 11.06 16.13
N CYS A 343 3.34 10.92 16.06
CA CYS A 343 4.11 10.28 17.14
C CYS A 343 3.97 11.08 18.44
N ALA A 344 4.22 12.40 18.42
CA ALA A 344 4.13 13.25 19.60
C ALA A 344 2.72 13.33 20.22
N ALA A 345 1.66 13.39 19.40
CA ALA A 345 0.28 13.36 19.89
C ALA A 345 -0.07 12.00 20.51
N ARG A 346 0.45 10.91 19.96
CA ARG A 346 0.38 9.59 20.58
C ARG A 346 1.14 9.57 21.91
N ASP A 347 2.26 10.27 22.03
CA ASP A 347 3.01 10.35 23.29
C ASP A 347 2.20 11.07 24.38
N GLN A 348 1.40 12.08 24.01
CA GLN A 348 0.54 12.84 24.93
C GLN A 348 -0.72 12.08 25.35
N LEU A 349 -1.40 11.36 24.44
CA LEU A 349 -2.61 10.60 24.78
C LEU A 349 -2.35 9.40 25.71
N PHE A 350 -1.11 8.92 25.76
CA PHE A 350 -0.71 7.74 26.53
C PHE A 350 0.03 8.08 27.84
N LEU A 351 -0.13 9.31 28.36
CA LEU A 351 0.41 9.79 29.65
C LEU A 351 -0.01 8.97 30.90
N GLY A 352 -0.81 7.91 30.75
CA GLY A 352 -1.07 6.90 31.79
C GLY A 352 -0.05 5.74 31.83
N ARG A 353 0.91 5.66 30.88
CA ARG A 353 1.94 4.60 30.85
C ARG A 353 3.34 5.18 31.09
N THR A 354 4.19 4.42 31.76
CA THR A 354 5.52 4.87 32.18
C THR A 354 6.42 5.17 30.97
N LYS A 355 7.28 6.20 31.10
CA LYS A 355 8.30 6.59 30.10
C LYS A 355 9.17 5.40 29.62
N SER A 356 9.33 4.36 30.44
CA SER A 356 10.07 3.14 30.10
C SER A 356 9.33 2.26 29.07
N TYR A 357 8.00 2.15 29.15
CA TYR A 357 7.19 1.41 28.17
C TYR A 357 7.35 2.01 26.77
N TYR A 358 7.31 3.34 26.70
CA TYR A 358 7.45 4.08 25.45
C TYR A 358 8.83 3.93 24.82
N THR A 359 9.87 4.12 25.64
CA THR A 359 11.26 3.93 25.21
C THR A 359 11.46 2.51 24.67
N THR A 360 10.85 1.51 25.32
CA THR A 360 10.90 0.12 24.88
C THR A 360 10.19 -0.07 23.54
N GLN A 361 8.98 0.47 23.36
CA GLN A 361 8.27 0.37 22.08
C GLN A 361 9.02 1.05 20.94
N ASN A 362 9.52 2.26 21.15
CA ASN A 362 10.27 2.99 20.13
C ASN A 362 11.58 2.29 19.76
N ASN A 363 12.28 1.73 20.76
CA ASN A 363 13.47 0.91 20.51
C ASN A 363 13.12 -0.36 19.73
N SER A 364 12.07 -1.07 20.13
CA SER A 364 11.59 -2.27 19.41
C SER A 364 11.21 -1.95 17.97
N ARG A 365 10.55 -0.82 17.73
CA ARG A 365 10.21 -0.33 16.38
C ARG A 365 11.46 0.02 15.59
N LYS A 366 12.35 0.84 16.14
CA LYS A 366 13.61 1.24 15.48
C LYS A 366 14.42 0.01 15.10
N ASN A 367 14.57 -0.94 16.02
CA ASN A 367 15.27 -2.19 15.78
C ASN A 367 14.59 -3.02 14.70
N ALA A 368 13.24 -3.13 14.70
CA ALA A 368 12.51 -3.84 13.67
C ALA A 368 12.67 -3.19 12.29
N LEU A 369 12.66 -1.86 12.20
CA LEU A 369 12.90 -1.13 10.95
C LEU A 369 14.34 -1.31 10.44
N ASP A 370 15.31 -1.28 11.35
CA ASP A 370 16.71 -1.60 11.04
C ASP A 370 16.87 -3.04 10.54
N PHE A 371 16.23 -4.00 11.21
CA PHE A 371 16.19 -5.40 10.78
C PHE A 371 15.55 -5.55 9.39
N LEU A 372 14.50 -4.80 9.10
CA LEU A 372 13.87 -4.82 7.79
C LEU A 372 14.76 -4.22 6.69
N ALA A 373 15.45 -3.13 6.98
CA ALA A 373 16.31 -2.47 6.01
C ALA A 373 17.61 -3.25 5.75
N ASN A 374 18.24 -3.73 6.82
CA ASN A 374 19.63 -4.17 6.83
C ASN A 374 19.80 -5.67 7.09
N GLY A 375 18.73 -6.38 7.46
CA GLY A 375 18.84 -7.74 7.98
C GLY A 375 19.56 -7.79 9.33
N LYS A 376 19.89 -8.98 9.82
CA LYS A 376 20.61 -9.16 11.09
C LYS A 376 21.44 -10.43 11.10
N GLN A 377 22.68 -10.32 11.57
CA GLN A 377 23.47 -11.48 11.96
C GLN A 377 23.01 -12.00 13.33
N CYS A 378 22.68 -13.29 13.38
CA CYS A 378 22.16 -14.00 14.53
C CYS A 378 22.99 -15.27 14.74
N LYS A 379 23.22 -15.67 16.00
CA LYS A 379 23.81 -16.98 16.28
C LYS A 379 22.79 -18.08 16.01
N ILE A 380 23.25 -19.14 15.37
CA ILE A 380 22.52 -20.40 15.23
C ILE A 380 22.54 -21.08 16.60
N VAL A 381 21.37 -21.49 17.07
CA VAL A 381 21.18 -22.23 18.32
C VAL A 381 20.53 -23.57 18.00
N GLN A 382 21.15 -24.65 18.45
CA GLN A 382 20.57 -25.98 18.41
C GLN A 382 19.70 -26.22 19.66
N SER A 383 18.46 -26.63 19.46
CA SER A 383 17.59 -27.05 20.56
C SER A 383 17.97 -28.43 21.08
N ASN A 384 17.52 -28.77 22.28
CA ASN A 384 17.68 -30.10 22.87
C ASN A 384 17.05 -31.22 22.00
N TRP A 385 16.12 -30.86 21.11
CA TRP A 385 15.45 -31.76 20.17
C TRP A 385 16.15 -31.83 18.80
N GLY A 386 17.35 -31.24 18.69
CA GLY A 386 18.17 -31.27 17.48
C GLY A 386 17.78 -30.27 16.39
N SER A 387 16.78 -29.41 16.62
CA SER A 387 16.39 -28.38 15.64
C SER A 387 17.29 -27.15 15.72
N TYR A 388 17.64 -26.57 14.58
CA TYR A 388 18.43 -25.34 14.52
C TYR A 388 17.54 -24.13 14.31
N SER A 389 17.82 -23.05 15.03
CA SER A 389 17.11 -21.78 14.89
C SER A 389 18.08 -20.60 14.94
N ALA A 390 17.69 -19.49 14.33
CA ALA A 390 18.33 -18.20 14.54
C ALA A 390 17.29 -17.24 15.10
N SER A 391 17.65 -16.53 16.16
CA SER A 391 16.71 -15.64 16.85
C SER A 391 17.07 -14.17 16.66
N TYR A 392 16.06 -13.35 16.40
CA TYR A 392 16.11 -11.90 16.42
C TYR A 392 15.10 -11.40 17.46
N ALA A 393 15.59 -10.75 18.52
CA ALA A 393 14.77 -10.39 19.68
C ALA A 393 13.94 -11.61 20.16
N ASP A 394 12.63 -11.46 20.28
CA ASP A 394 11.71 -12.51 20.71
C ASP A 394 11.25 -13.45 19.57
N TYR A 395 11.75 -13.24 18.35
CA TYR A 395 11.39 -13.99 17.16
C TYR A 395 12.46 -15.05 16.88
N SER A 396 12.07 -16.32 16.98
CA SER A 396 12.92 -17.46 16.62
C SER A 396 12.53 -17.99 15.25
N PHE A 397 13.50 -18.02 14.34
CA PHE A 397 13.34 -18.51 12.98
C PHE A 397 13.96 -19.89 12.87
N ASN A 398 13.12 -20.90 12.56
CA ASN A 398 13.57 -22.26 12.35
C ASN A 398 14.39 -22.33 11.06
N LEU A 399 15.62 -22.82 11.19
CA LEU A 399 16.52 -23.10 10.07
C LEU A 399 16.37 -24.54 9.57
N GLY A 400 15.50 -25.32 10.21
CA GLY A 400 15.25 -26.73 9.91
C GLY A 400 14.91 -26.95 8.44
N LEU A 401 15.68 -27.83 7.80
CA LEU A 401 15.47 -28.28 6.43
C LEU A 401 14.24 -29.23 6.34
N LYS A 402 13.02 -28.69 6.43
CA LYS A 402 12.06 -28.93 5.34
C LYS A 402 12.17 -27.82 4.29
N ALA A 403 13.25 -27.05 4.30
CA ALA A 403 13.68 -26.27 3.15
C ALA A 403 13.89 -27.23 1.97
N HIS A 404 12.86 -27.34 1.13
CA HIS A 404 13.06 -27.70 -0.26
C HIS A 404 14.03 -26.66 -0.81
N CYS A 405 15.30 -27.00 -0.80
CA CYS A 405 16.27 -26.35 -1.64
C CYS A 405 15.72 -26.50 -3.06
N PHE A 406 15.44 -25.39 -3.75
CA PHE A 406 15.02 -25.33 -5.16
C PHE A 406 16.08 -25.88 -6.15
N ASN A 407 17.03 -26.69 -5.66
CA ASN A 407 18.00 -27.47 -6.38
C ASN A 407 17.86 -28.93 -5.93
N HIS A 408 17.01 -29.69 -6.60
CA HIS A 408 17.26 -31.12 -6.77
C HIS A 408 18.60 -31.28 -7.51
N LEU A 409 19.72 -31.33 -6.79
CA LEU A 409 21.04 -31.81 -7.26
C LEU A 409 22.13 -31.72 -6.16
N VAL A 410 21.82 -32.16 -4.94
CA VAL A 410 22.86 -32.75 -4.09
C VAL A 410 22.34 -34.12 -3.68
N LYS A 411 22.90 -35.16 -4.30
CA LYS A 411 22.71 -36.54 -3.88
C LYS A 411 22.81 -36.57 -2.36
N GLN A 412 21.77 -37.07 -1.69
CA GLN A 412 21.85 -37.45 -0.29
C GLN A 412 23.08 -38.36 -0.13
N SER A 413 24.18 -37.83 0.41
CA SER A 413 25.25 -38.68 0.90
C SER A 413 24.67 -39.42 2.10
N ARG A 414 24.53 -40.74 1.96
CA ARG A 414 24.09 -41.67 3.00
C ARG A 414 25.02 -41.75 4.23
N SER A 415 25.94 -40.80 4.39
CA SER A 415 26.81 -40.63 5.56
C SER A 415 26.50 -39.27 6.19
N GLY A 416 26.03 -39.32 7.44
CA GLY A 416 25.48 -38.19 8.18
C GLY A 416 26.40 -37.01 8.48
N LYS A 417 25.74 -36.00 9.07
CA LYS A 417 26.13 -34.60 9.36
C LYS A 417 25.80 -33.61 8.25
N PHE A 418 24.72 -32.88 8.46
CA PHE A 418 24.46 -31.61 7.77
C PHE A 418 25.46 -30.57 8.28
N ASP A 419 26.61 -30.44 7.63
CA ASP A 419 27.68 -29.49 8.02
C ASP A 419 27.30 -28.00 7.88
N TYR A 420 26.05 -27.68 7.51
CA TYR A 420 25.60 -26.30 7.31
C TYR A 420 25.17 -25.58 8.59
N PHE A 421 24.70 -26.33 9.58
CA PHE A 421 24.22 -25.75 10.84
C PHE A 421 25.10 -26.23 11.98
N VAL A 422 25.95 -25.32 12.43
CA VAL A 422 26.82 -25.53 13.59
C VAL A 422 26.31 -24.61 14.69
N ASP A 423 26.06 -25.18 15.86
CA ASP A 423 25.69 -24.39 17.04
C ASP A 423 26.74 -23.31 17.31
N GLY A 424 26.28 -22.08 17.56
CA GLY A 424 27.13 -20.91 17.73
C GLY A 424 27.64 -20.26 16.44
N LYS A 425 27.49 -20.88 15.25
CA LYS A 425 27.82 -20.25 13.96
C LYS A 425 26.87 -19.07 13.69
N MET A 426 27.36 -18.05 13.01
CA MET A 426 26.52 -16.92 12.59
C MET A 426 25.67 -17.28 11.36
N ALA A 427 24.40 -16.88 11.37
CA ALA A 427 23.52 -16.81 10.22
C ALA A 427 23.09 -15.37 10.01
N PHE A 428 22.91 -14.94 8.78
CA PHE A 428 22.32 -13.64 8.47
C PHE A 428 20.87 -13.81 8.05
N LEU A 429 19.95 -13.23 8.81
CA LEU A 429 18.52 -13.21 8.51
C LEU A 429 18.15 -11.93 7.76
N ARG A 430 17.35 -12.05 6.70
CA ARG A 430 16.81 -10.93 5.94
C ARG A 430 15.31 -11.06 5.77
N PRO A 431 14.51 -10.27 6.49
CA PRO A 431 13.07 -10.21 6.26
C PRO A 431 12.78 -9.40 5.01
N ILE A 432 11.70 -9.73 4.33
CA ILE A 432 11.19 -9.01 3.17
C ILE A 432 9.68 -8.92 3.35
N LEU A 433 9.18 -7.69 3.37
CA LEU A 433 7.77 -7.40 3.47
C LEU A 433 7.26 -6.98 2.10
N VAL A 434 6.26 -7.70 1.57
CA VAL A 434 5.57 -7.37 0.33
C VAL A 434 4.21 -6.73 0.60
N ASP A 435 3.59 -6.13 -0.42
CA ASP A 435 2.31 -5.43 -0.28
C ASP A 435 1.10 -6.37 -0.25
N THR A 436 1.19 -7.51 -0.94
CA THR A 436 0.11 -8.49 -1.08
C THR A 436 0.51 -9.86 -0.52
N PRO A 437 -0.45 -10.69 -0.05
CA PRO A 437 -0.16 -12.04 0.40
C PRO A 437 0.65 -12.83 -0.62
N THR A 438 1.67 -13.56 -0.18
CA THR A 438 2.58 -14.30 -1.04
C THR A 438 2.62 -15.79 -0.70
N ASN A 439 2.85 -16.63 -1.71
CA ASN A 439 3.08 -18.06 -1.53
C ASN A 439 4.47 -18.35 -0.92
N LEU A 440 5.37 -17.37 -0.91
CA LEU A 440 6.69 -17.45 -0.29
C LEU A 440 6.69 -16.93 1.16
N ARG A 441 5.53 -16.87 1.82
CA ARG A 441 5.42 -16.40 3.20
C ARG A 441 6.09 -17.36 4.18
N TYR A 442 6.78 -16.86 5.19
CA TYR A 442 7.45 -17.71 6.18
C TYR A 442 6.46 -18.55 7.00
N ALA A 443 5.23 -18.07 7.19
CA ALA A 443 4.16 -18.80 7.85
C ALA A 443 3.10 -19.24 6.82
N PRO A 444 3.18 -20.46 6.25
CA PRO A 444 2.26 -20.92 5.21
C PRO A 444 0.79 -20.94 5.66
N ASN A 445 0.57 -21.16 6.96
CA ASN A 445 -0.76 -21.19 7.58
C ASN A 445 -1.36 -19.79 7.86
N ALA A 446 -0.64 -18.70 7.52
CA ALA A 446 -1.22 -17.36 7.55
C ALA A 446 -2.32 -17.26 6.47
N LEU A 447 -3.49 -16.76 6.87
CA LEU A 447 -4.59 -16.46 5.95
C LEU A 447 -4.21 -15.22 5.13
N PRO A 448 -4.81 -15.00 3.94
CA PRO A 448 -4.57 -13.79 3.15
C PRO A 448 -4.85 -12.47 3.91
N THR A 449 -5.66 -12.52 4.97
CA THR A 449 -5.98 -11.38 5.83
C THR A 449 -4.95 -11.15 6.95
N ASP A 450 -4.08 -12.12 7.26
CA ASP A 450 -3.05 -11.97 8.27
C ASP A 450 -1.88 -11.13 7.73
N PRO A 451 -1.35 -10.15 8.49
CA PRO A 451 -0.13 -9.44 8.11
C PRO A 451 1.05 -10.36 7.78
N ALA A 452 1.22 -11.46 8.53
CA ALA A 452 2.28 -12.45 8.31
C ALA A 452 2.22 -13.13 6.94
N SER A 453 1.08 -13.07 6.23
CA SER A 453 0.95 -13.63 4.87
C SER A 453 1.79 -12.89 3.83
N ARG A 454 2.33 -11.72 4.19
CA ARG A 454 3.18 -10.86 3.36
C ARG A 454 4.66 -10.91 3.74
N LEU A 455 5.02 -11.66 4.77
CA LEU A 455 6.38 -11.69 5.31
C LEU A 455 7.15 -12.89 4.78
N ILE A 456 8.20 -12.63 4.02
CA ILE A 456 9.21 -13.61 3.59
C ILE A 456 10.42 -13.48 4.51
N ILE A 457 11.05 -14.58 4.89
CA ILE A 457 12.31 -14.57 5.63
C ILE A 457 13.35 -15.36 4.84
N LEU A 458 14.48 -14.73 4.57
CA LEU A 458 15.64 -15.34 3.97
C LEU A 458 16.76 -15.50 4.99
N ALA A 459 17.63 -16.50 4.79
CA ALA A 459 18.80 -16.72 5.60
C ALA A 459 20.04 -17.06 4.76
N ASP A 460 21.16 -16.41 5.06
CA ASP A 460 22.49 -16.87 4.67
C ASP A 460 23.12 -17.59 5.86
N THR A 461 23.22 -18.91 5.76
CA THR A 461 23.83 -19.78 6.77
C THR A 461 25.21 -20.27 6.33
N ASP A 462 25.65 -19.88 5.14
CA ASP A 462 26.91 -20.31 4.56
C ASP A 462 28.03 -19.42 5.09
N LYS A 463 27.96 -18.12 4.81
CA LYS A 463 28.88 -17.11 5.33
C LYS A 463 28.36 -16.44 6.61
N GLY A 464 27.05 -16.28 6.70
CA GLY A 464 26.43 -15.67 7.88
C GLY A 464 26.60 -14.16 7.97
N ASP A 465 27.04 -13.51 6.90
CA ASP A 465 27.24 -12.06 6.78
C ASP A 465 26.32 -11.39 5.76
N GLY A 466 25.48 -12.18 5.08
CA GLY A 466 24.55 -11.69 4.06
C GLY A 466 25.15 -11.60 2.67
N THR A 467 26.45 -11.89 2.51
CA THR A 467 27.14 -11.98 1.21
C THR A 467 27.14 -13.41 0.65
N GLY A 468 26.61 -14.37 1.41
CA GLY A 468 26.44 -15.76 0.99
C GLY A 468 25.13 -16.01 0.25
N LYS A 469 24.85 -17.30 0.03
CA LYS A 469 23.63 -17.72 -0.68
C LYS A 469 22.43 -17.61 0.26
N LEU A 470 21.55 -16.64 0.01
CA LEU A 470 20.27 -16.51 0.70
C LEU A 470 19.33 -17.67 0.36
N ARG A 471 18.80 -18.30 1.41
CA ARG A 471 17.84 -19.42 1.37
C ARG A 471 16.52 -18.97 1.96
N TYR A 472 15.41 -19.35 1.33
CA TYR A 472 14.08 -19.09 1.86
C TYR A 472 13.77 -20.00 3.05
N LEU A 473 13.19 -19.42 4.11
CA LEU A 473 12.76 -20.14 5.30
C LEU A 473 11.23 -20.19 5.40
N PHE A 474 10.70 -21.28 5.96
CA PHE A 474 9.28 -21.37 6.33
C PHE A 474 9.05 -22.32 7.49
N THR A 475 7.89 -22.22 8.15
CA THR A 475 7.47 -23.14 9.19
C THR A 475 5.95 -23.25 9.29
N LYS A 476 5.44 -24.47 9.47
CA LYS A 476 3.99 -24.78 9.56
C LYS A 476 3.39 -24.52 10.96
N GLY A 477 4.12 -23.91 11.89
CA GLY A 477 3.61 -23.66 13.25
C GLY A 477 2.48 -22.63 13.26
N THR A 478 1.32 -22.96 13.86
CA THR A 478 0.18 -22.04 13.96
C THR A 478 0.51 -20.81 14.83
N LYS A 479 1.19 -21.02 15.96
CA LYS A 479 1.70 -19.94 16.85
C LYS A 479 2.70 -19.00 16.18
N VAL A 480 3.25 -19.38 15.02
CA VAL A 480 4.19 -18.53 14.27
C VAL A 480 3.44 -17.41 13.57
N VAL A 481 2.23 -17.67 13.07
CA VAL A 481 1.40 -16.63 12.43
C VAL A 481 1.14 -15.50 13.42
N GLU A 482 0.71 -15.85 14.63
CA GLU A 482 0.44 -14.92 15.72
C GLU A 482 1.64 -14.03 16.05
N LYS A 483 2.82 -14.63 16.21
CA LYS A 483 4.06 -13.88 16.48
C LYS A 483 4.45 -13.01 15.30
N LEU A 484 4.38 -13.51 14.08
CA LEU A 484 4.82 -12.75 12.91
C LEU A 484 3.86 -11.64 12.51
N ASN A 485 2.57 -11.75 12.82
CA ASN A 485 1.63 -10.64 12.71
C ASN A 485 2.16 -9.43 13.47
N ARG A 486 2.64 -9.65 14.70
CA ARG A 486 3.23 -8.60 15.53
C ARG A 486 4.52 -8.01 14.94
N LEU A 487 5.38 -8.85 14.35
CA LEU A 487 6.59 -8.37 13.69
C LEU A 487 6.28 -7.50 12.48
N VAL A 488 5.28 -7.90 11.67
CA VAL A 488 4.82 -7.10 10.52
C VAL A 488 4.20 -5.79 10.99
N ASP A 489 3.38 -5.82 12.04
CA ASP A 489 2.82 -4.60 12.64
C ASP A 489 3.92 -3.62 13.09
N LEU A 490 5.03 -4.12 13.66
CA LEU A 490 6.20 -3.28 13.99
C LEU A 490 6.87 -2.69 12.75
N PHE A 491 6.99 -3.46 11.66
CA PHE A 491 7.52 -2.95 10.37
C PHE A 491 6.65 -1.85 9.78
N GLU A 492 5.34 -1.93 9.99
CA GLU A 492 4.34 -0.97 9.53
C GLU A 492 4.12 0.19 10.51
N GLY A 493 4.79 0.15 11.67
CA GLY A 493 4.73 1.21 12.67
C GLY A 493 3.50 1.17 13.58
N ILE A 494 2.79 0.05 13.62
CA ILE A 494 1.64 -0.20 14.49
C ILE A 494 2.16 -0.55 15.89
N ASP A 495 1.81 0.26 16.90
CA ASP A 495 2.18 0.00 18.29
C ASP A 495 1.51 -1.25 18.88
N TYR A 496 1.97 -1.66 20.06
CA TYR A 496 1.51 -2.89 20.70
C TYR A 496 0.02 -2.86 21.01
N ASP A 497 -0.48 -1.77 21.57
CA ASP A 497 -1.88 -1.70 21.97
C ASP A 497 -2.81 -1.70 20.77
N THR A 498 -2.46 -0.94 19.72
CA THR A 498 -3.19 -0.95 18.46
C THR A 498 -3.12 -2.33 17.81
N SER A 499 -1.98 -2.99 17.84
CA SER A 499 -1.83 -4.35 17.33
C SER A 499 -2.75 -5.32 18.06
N MET A 500 -2.74 -5.30 19.41
CA MET A 500 -3.55 -6.18 20.26
C MET A 500 -5.06 -5.88 20.18
N SER A 501 -5.48 -4.67 19.85
CA SER A 501 -6.90 -4.31 19.72
C SER A 501 -7.51 -4.73 18.37
N LEU A 502 -6.68 -5.09 17.39
CA LEU A 502 -7.15 -5.59 16.10
C LEU A 502 -7.63 -7.03 16.26
N GLU A 503 -8.84 -7.32 15.79
CA GLU A 503 -9.42 -8.67 15.75
C GLU A 503 -8.63 -9.59 14.80
N ARG A 504 -7.54 -10.16 15.30
CA ARG A 504 -6.62 -11.04 14.56
C ARG A 504 -6.07 -12.13 15.47
N ARG A 505 -5.42 -13.13 14.87
CA ARG A 505 -4.69 -14.17 15.63
C ARG A 505 -3.48 -13.52 16.31
N HIS A 506 -3.52 -13.40 17.63
CA HIS A 506 -2.46 -12.88 18.49
C HIS A 506 -1.96 -13.94 19.46
N SER A 507 -0.67 -13.89 19.79
CA SER A 507 -0.13 -14.79 20.80
C SER A 507 -0.50 -14.26 22.18
N SER A 508 -1.32 -15.01 22.92
CA SER A 508 -1.62 -14.75 24.33
C SER A 508 -0.37 -15.05 25.17
N GLY A 509 0.57 -14.09 25.24
CA GLY A 509 1.87 -14.41 25.83
C GLY A 509 2.86 -13.28 25.98
N MET A 510 2.46 -12.09 26.45
CA MET A 510 3.34 -11.32 27.33
C MET A 510 2.83 -11.52 28.75
N ARG A 511 3.40 -12.50 29.47
CA ARG A 511 3.34 -12.47 30.94
C ARG A 511 4.01 -11.16 31.35
N SER A 512 3.25 -10.28 31.98
CA SER A 512 3.80 -9.27 32.87
C SER A 512 4.79 -9.99 33.80
N ARG A 513 6.07 -9.63 33.73
CA ARG A 513 6.93 -9.79 34.89
C ARG A 513 6.46 -8.72 35.87
N GLU A 514 5.40 -9.03 36.61
CA GLU A 514 5.13 -8.37 37.87
C GLU A 514 6.30 -8.72 38.79
N THR A 515 6.94 -7.66 39.26
CA THR A 515 7.90 -7.64 40.35
C THR A 515 7.23 -8.20 41.61
N GLU A 516 7.77 -9.30 42.14
CA GLU A 516 7.78 -9.54 43.59
C GLU A 516 8.93 -8.77 44.23
#